data_AF-A0AAD8W4S9-F1
#
_entry.id   AF-A0AAD8W4S9-F1
#
_cell.length_a   1.000
_cell.length_b   1.000
_cell.length_c   1.000
_cell.angle_alpha   90.00
_cell.angle_beta   90.00
_cell.angle_gamma   90.00
#
_symmetry.space_group_name_H-M   'P 1'
#
loop_
_entity.id
_entity.type
_entity.pdbx_description
1 polymer ?
#
loop_
_entity_poly.entity_id
_entity_poly.type
_entity_poly.pdbx_seq_one_letter_code
_entity_poly.pdbx_strand_id
1 'polypeptide(L)'
;MAKTRALLHRHGCLPSPRCPLCDANEDLAHLFARCVRLEPLFALVEAPAAGAVHDLEGVCAALAAPLQELAPPVRHTLVLLILWVVWKSRNRKVFDDVWLRARHLATLLSEHCELWLHRLPRRLSRQPVESWLARLRTSVL
;
A
#
# COMPACT_ATOMS: atom_id res chain seq x y z
N MET A 1 6.51 18.12 -13.24
CA MET A 1 5.42 18.02 -12.26
C MET A 1 5.93 18.37 -10.86
N ALA A 2 5.43 19.44 -10.27
CA ALA A 2 5.84 19.87 -8.92
C ALA A 2 5.38 18.84 -7.87
N LYS A 3 6.36 18.24 -7.19
CA LYS A 3 6.17 17.17 -6.20
C LYS A 3 5.27 17.66 -5.07
N THR A 4 4.16 16.97 -4.84
CA THR A 4 3.15 17.27 -3.78
C THR A 4 3.78 17.59 -2.42
N ARG A 5 4.92 16.99 -2.08
CA ARG A 5 5.67 17.26 -0.84
C ARG A 5 6.47 18.57 -0.84
N ALA A 6 7.02 18.99 -1.98
CA ALA A 6 7.67 20.30 -2.10
C ALA A 6 6.65 21.43 -1.92
N LEU A 7 5.41 21.21 -2.36
CA LEU A 7 4.27 22.07 -2.07
C LEU A 7 3.96 22.07 -0.56
N LEU A 8 3.79 20.91 0.07
CA LEU A 8 3.54 20.83 1.52
C LEU A 8 4.65 21.48 2.36
N HIS A 9 5.92 21.29 2.00
CA HIS A 9 7.05 21.99 2.64
C HIS A 9 6.99 23.50 2.40
N ARG A 10 6.75 23.94 1.16
CA ARG A 10 6.59 25.36 0.81
C ARG A 10 5.44 26.02 1.58
N HIS A 11 4.40 25.28 1.91
CA HIS A 11 3.27 25.74 2.72
C HIS A 11 3.47 25.55 4.23
N GLY A 12 4.69 25.18 4.67
CA GLY A 12 5.02 25.02 6.09
C GLY A 12 4.39 23.79 6.75
N CYS A 13 3.70 22.94 6.00
CA CYS A 13 3.09 21.72 6.52
C CYS A 13 4.12 20.60 6.79
N LEU A 14 5.35 20.76 6.31
CA LEU A 14 6.43 19.79 6.48
C LEU A 14 7.78 20.48 6.68
N PRO A 15 8.65 19.96 7.56
CA PRO A 15 9.98 20.52 7.79
C PRO A 15 11.01 20.09 6.73
N SER A 16 10.73 19.07 5.92
CA SER A 16 11.68 18.53 4.93
C SER A 16 10.98 17.83 3.74
N PRO A 17 11.54 17.90 2.52
CA PRO A 17 11.08 17.14 1.37
C PRO A 17 11.46 15.64 1.42
N ARG A 18 12.20 15.20 2.44
CA ARG A 18 12.59 13.80 2.63
C ARG A 18 11.42 12.94 3.10
N CYS A 19 11.50 11.64 2.82
CA CYS A 19 10.53 10.64 3.23
C CYS A 19 10.42 10.63 4.76
N PRO A 20 9.23 10.79 5.33
CA PRO A 20 9.04 10.82 6.78
C PRO A 20 9.27 9.43 7.41
N LEU A 21 9.35 8.38 6.57
CA LEU A 21 9.48 7.00 7.02
C LEU A 21 10.95 6.56 7.12
N CYS A 22 11.79 6.96 6.17
CA CYS A 22 13.18 6.48 6.05
C CYS A 22 14.21 7.57 5.73
N ASP A 23 13.80 8.84 5.71
CA ASP A 23 14.64 10.02 5.45
C ASP A 23 15.34 10.08 4.06
N ALA A 24 15.02 9.16 3.15
CA ALA A 24 15.50 9.23 1.76
C ALA A 24 14.76 10.32 0.96
N ASN A 25 15.27 10.66 -0.23
CA ASN A 25 14.56 11.54 -1.16
C ASN A 25 13.21 10.93 -1.55
N GLU A 26 12.11 11.64 -1.27
CA GLU A 26 10.76 11.18 -1.60
C GLU A 26 10.36 11.65 -3.01
N ASP A 27 10.03 10.69 -3.87
CA ASP A 27 9.26 10.86 -5.09
C ASP A 27 8.14 9.81 -5.13
N LEU A 28 7.36 9.78 -6.22
CA LEU A 28 6.21 8.89 -6.31
C LEU A 28 6.60 7.40 -6.26
N ALA A 29 7.68 7.02 -6.94
CA ALA A 29 8.20 5.65 -6.90
C ALA A 29 8.76 5.30 -5.52
N HIS A 30 9.38 6.24 -4.80
CA HIS A 30 9.80 6.03 -3.42
C HIS A 30 8.59 5.83 -2.49
N LEU A 31 7.56 6.67 -2.63
CA LEU A 31 6.38 6.63 -1.79
C LEU A 31 5.64 5.29 -1.90
N PHE A 32 5.50 4.74 -3.10
CA PHE A 32 4.71 3.54 -3.35
C PHE A 32 5.51 2.25 -3.52
N ALA A 33 6.83 2.34 -3.74
CA ALA A 33 7.69 1.19 -3.96
C ALA A 33 8.93 1.28 -3.06
N ARG A 34 9.85 2.19 -3.32
CA ARG A 34 11.25 2.04 -2.89
C ARG A 34 11.51 2.37 -1.42
N CYS A 35 10.49 2.76 -0.66
CA CYS A 35 10.66 2.97 0.76
C CYS A 35 10.88 1.62 1.46
N VAL A 36 12.11 1.38 1.95
CA VAL A 36 12.52 0.18 2.73
C VAL A 36 11.55 -0.16 3.87
N ARG A 37 10.86 0.86 4.37
CA ARG A 37 9.93 0.74 5.47
C ARG A 37 8.57 0.14 5.10
N LEU A 38 8.30 0.00 3.80
CA LEU A 38 7.14 -0.71 3.26
C LEU A 38 7.43 -2.18 2.98
N GLU A 39 8.68 -2.64 3.10
CA GLU A 39 9.05 -4.06 2.92
C GLU A 39 8.18 -5.02 3.73
N PRO A 40 7.84 -4.74 5.01
CA PRO A 40 6.96 -5.65 5.75
C PRO A 40 5.56 -5.75 5.14
N LEU A 41 5.05 -4.68 4.51
CA LEU A 41 3.77 -4.72 3.81
C LEU A 41 3.87 -5.54 2.53
N PHE A 42 4.94 -5.37 1.75
CA PHE A 42 5.12 -6.15 0.51
C PHE A 42 5.31 -7.63 0.80
N ALA A 43 6.04 -7.98 1.86
CA ALA A 43 6.14 -9.36 2.33
C ALA A 43 4.76 -9.92 2.72
N LEU A 44 3.93 -9.14 3.42
CA LEU A 44 2.57 -9.55 3.81
C LEU A 44 1.65 -9.84 2.62
N VAL A 45 1.80 -9.12 1.51
CA VAL A 45 1.00 -9.31 0.30
C VAL A 45 1.70 -10.16 -0.76
N GLU A 46 2.80 -10.82 -0.41
CA GLU A 46 3.58 -11.70 -1.28
C GLU A 46 4.09 -10.98 -2.56
N ALA A 47 4.28 -9.66 -2.48
CA ALA A 47 4.82 -8.85 -3.56
C ALA A 47 6.35 -8.74 -3.46
N PRO A 48 7.08 -8.73 -4.59
CA PRO A 48 8.53 -8.61 -4.57
C PRO A 48 8.96 -7.28 -3.95
N ALA A 49 10.08 -7.31 -3.22
CA ALA A 49 10.67 -6.11 -2.63
C ALA A 49 10.94 -5.07 -3.73
N ALA A 50 10.51 -3.85 -3.48
CA ALA A 50 10.38 -2.79 -4.47
C ALA A 50 11.70 -2.19 -4.99
N GLY A 51 12.86 -2.80 -4.69
CA GLY A 51 14.16 -2.34 -5.14
C GLY A 51 14.33 -2.33 -6.67
N ALA A 52 13.54 -3.14 -7.39
CA ALA A 52 13.60 -3.27 -8.85
C ALA A 52 12.60 -2.36 -9.61
N VAL A 53 11.76 -1.60 -8.91
CA VAL A 53 10.66 -0.83 -9.53
C VAL A 53 10.98 0.65 -9.56
N HIS A 54 10.87 1.25 -10.75
CA HIS A 54 11.25 2.65 -11.00
C HIS A 54 10.06 3.61 -11.19
N ASP A 55 8.85 3.10 -11.46
CA ASP A 55 7.65 3.88 -11.71
C ASP A 55 6.39 3.24 -11.09
N LEU A 56 5.26 3.94 -11.16
CA LEU A 56 3.99 3.47 -10.60
C LEU A 56 3.44 2.24 -11.32
N GLU A 57 3.68 2.14 -12.63
CA GLU A 57 3.20 1.02 -13.43
C GLU A 57 3.86 -0.29 -12.99
N GLY A 58 5.18 -0.27 -12.80
CA GLY A 58 5.92 -1.39 -12.23
C GLY A 58 5.47 -1.74 -10.82
N VAL A 59 5.06 -0.76 -10.00
CA VAL A 59 4.50 -1.04 -8.66
C VAL A 59 3.21 -1.80 -8.80
N CYS A 60 2.28 -1.30 -9.62
CA CYS A 60 1.00 -1.95 -9.85
C CYS A 60 1.18 -3.36 -10.40
N ALA A 61 2.12 -3.57 -11.33
CA ALA A 61 2.44 -4.89 -11.88
C ALA A 61 3.00 -5.84 -10.81
N ALA A 62 3.94 -5.38 -9.98
CA ALA A 62 4.50 -6.16 -8.88
C ALA A 62 3.44 -6.57 -7.84
N LEU A 63 2.54 -5.64 -7.47
CA LEU A 63 1.43 -5.92 -6.57
C LEU A 63 0.36 -6.82 -7.18
N ALA A 64 0.19 -6.79 -8.50
CA ALA A 64 -0.77 -7.63 -9.21
C ALA A 64 -0.28 -9.06 -9.42
N ALA A 65 1.04 -9.29 -9.45
CA ALA A 65 1.66 -10.60 -9.69
C ALA A 65 1.18 -11.72 -8.74
N PRO A 66 1.10 -11.54 -7.40
CA PRO A 66 0.57 -12.57 -6.51
C PRO A 66 -0.97 -12.75 -6.60
N LEU A 67 -1.65 -11.91 -7.38
CA LEU A 67 -3.11 -11.85 -7.47
C LEU A 67 -3.66 -12.33 -8.83
N GLN A 68 -2.84 -12.99 -9.66
CA GLN A 68 -3.22 -13.36 -11.03
C GLN A 68 -4.44 -14.29 -11.12
N GLU A 69 -4.61 -15.17 -10.14
CA GLU A 69 -5.77 -16.07 -10.04
C GLU A 69 -7.11 -15.35 -9.79
N LEU A 70 -7.06 -14.06 -9.40
CA LEU A 70 -8.25 -13.26 -9.17
C LEU A 70 -8.77 -12.66 -10.46
N ALA A 71 -10.10 -12.51 -10.56
CA ALA A 71 -10.74 -11.80 -11.66
C ALA A 71 -10.15 -10.38 -11.81
N PRO A 72 -9.91 -9.87 -13.04
CA PRO A 72 -9.22 -8.60 -13.24
C PRO A 72 -9.79 -7.40 -12.44
N PRO A 73 -11.12 -7.20 -12.33
CA PRO A 73 -11.66 -6.11 -11.52
C PRO A 73 -11.35 -6.25 -10.02
N VAL A 74 -11.31 -7.48 -9.50
CA VAL A 74 -10.96 -7.79 -8.11
C VAL A 74 -9.49 -7.48 -7.89
N ARG A 75 -8.62 -8.00 -8.76
CA ARG A 75 -7.17 -7.77 -8.71
C ARG A 75 -6.83 -6.28 -8.72
N HIS A 76 -7.38 -5.51 -9.66
CA HIS A 76 -7.14 -4.07 -9.72
C HIS A 76 -7.60 -3.35 -8.45
N THR A 77 -8.75 -3.77 -7.89
CA THR A 77 -9.23 -3.16 -6.65
C THR A 77 -8.31 -3.47 -5.47
N LEU A 78 -7.83 -4.70 -5.33
CA LEU A 78 -6.89 -5.05 -4.27
C LEU A 78 -5.57 -4.28 -4.39
N VAL A 79 -5.03 -4.11 -5.60
CA VAL A 79 -3.86 -3.25 -5.84
C VAL A 79 -4.13 -1.82 -5.34
N LEU A 80 -5.28 -1.24 -5.68
CA LEU A 80 -5.67 0.09 -5.20
C LEU A 80 -5.79 0.16 -3.67
N LEU A 81 -6.34 -0.87 -3.03
CA LEU A 81 -6.45 -0.94 -1.57
C LEU A 81 -5.07 -1.03 -0.89
N ILE A 82 -4.12 -1.76 -1.49
CA ILE A 82 -2.74 -1.82 -1.00
C ILE A 82 -2.07 -0.45 -1.11
N LEU A 83 -2.15 0.20 -2.27
CA LEU A 83 -1.62 1.56 -2.47
C LEU A 83 -2.28 2.58 -1.53
N TRP A 84 -3.57 2.42 -1.27
CA TRP A 84 -4.30 3.24 -0.30
C TRP A 84 -3.77 3.09 1.13
N VAL A 85 -3.48 1.86 1.56
CA VAL A 85 -2.87 1.58 2.87
C VAL A 85 -1.47 2.18 2.97
N VAL A 86 -0.65 2.09 1.92
CA VAL A 86 0.66 2.75 1.85
C VAL A 86 0.52 4.26 2.07
N TRP A 87 -0.39 4.89 1.33
CA TRP A 87 -0.63 6.32 1.44
C TRP A 87 -1.15 6.73 2.83
N LYS A 88 -2.09 5.97 3.41
CA LYS A 88 -2.59 6.19 4.77
C LYS A 88 -1.50 6.04 5.83
N SER A 89 -0.64 5.03 5.71
CA SER A 89 0.49 4.80 6.63
C SER A 89 1.44 6.00 6.63
N ARG A 90 1.83 6.47 5.43
CA ARG A 90 2.69 7.64 5.27
C ARG A 90 2.05 8.88 5.87
N ASN A 91 0.77 9.14 5.61
CA ASN A 91 0.09 10.32 6.15
C ASN A 91 -0.07 10.29 7.65
N ARG A 92 -0.33 9.12 8.24
CA ARG A 92 -0.34 8.94 9.70
C ARG A 92 1.00 9.36 10.32
N LYS A 93 2.13 9.01 9.67
CA LYS A 93 3.45 9.47 10.13
C LYS A 93 3.63 10.98 9.97
N VAL A 94 3.09 11.58 8.92
CA VAL A 94 3.21 13.03 8.67
C VAL A 94 2.40 13.87 9.63
N PHE A 95 1.14 13.50 9.88
CA PHE A 95 0.21 14.32 10.63
C PHE A 95 0.12 13.94 12.11
N ASP A 96 0.33 12.67 12.44
CA ASP A 96 0.17 12.15 13.80
C ASP A 96 1.49 11.66 14.42
N ASP A 97 2.60 11.72 13.68
CA ASP A 97 3.92 11.15 14.03
C ASP A 97 3.91 9.63 14.29
N VAL A 98 2.83 8.91 13.94
CA VAL A 98 2.65 7.49 14.24
C VAL A 98 3.26 6.59 13.17
N TRP A 99 4.11 5.66 13.62
CA TRP A 99 4.64 4.57 12.81
C TRP A 99 3.74 3.33 12.82
N LEU A 100 3.32 2.86 11.65
CA LEU A 100 2.58 1.60 11.53
C LEU A 100 3.49 0.40 11.33
N ARG A 101 3.41 -0.54 12.26
CA ARG A 101 4.05 -1.86 12.16
C ARG A 101 3.25 -2.75 11.20
N ALA A 102 3.89 -3.80 10.69
CA ALA A 102 3.30 -4.78 9.77
C ALA A 102 1.89 -5.23 10.19
N ARG A 103 1.72 -5.59 11.48
CA ARG A 103 0.41 -5.98 12.02
C ARG A 103 -0.69 -4.94 11.83
N HIS A 104 -0.38 -3.65 12.08
CA HIS A 104 -1.36 -2.58 11.95
C HIS A 104 -1.67 -2.31 10.48
N LEU A 105 -0.69 -2.50 9.58
CA LEU A 105 -0.90 -2.41 8.14
C LEU A 105 -1.79 -3.55 7.63
N ALA A 106 -1.58 -4.77 8.10
CA ALA A 106 -2.41 -5.92 7.75
C ALA A 106 -3.85 -5.79 8.27
N THR A 107 -4.03 -5.33 9.51
CA THR A 107 -5.35 -4.99 10.05
C THR A 107 -6.03 -3.94 9.20
N LEU A 108 -5.33 -2.82 8.93
CA LEU A 108 -5.88 -1.74 8.12
C LEU A 108 -6.26 -2.23 6.72
N LEU A 109 -5.42 -3.02 6.06
CA LEU A 109 -5.71 -3.58 4.74
C LEU A 109 -6.91 -4.52 4.78
N SER A 110 -7.01 -5.37 5.81
CA SER A 110 -8.13 -6.27 6.00
C SER A 110 -9.45 -5.51 6.16
N GLU A 111 -9.49 -4.49 7.01
CA GLU A 111 -10.67 -3.65 7.24
C GLU A 111 -11.16 -3.00 5.92
N HIS A 112 -10.24 -2.45 5.12
CA HIS A 112 -10.62 -1.84 3.84
C HIS A 112 -11.13 -2.88 2.83
N CYS A 113 -10.54 -4.08 2.81
CA CYS A 113 -11.00 -5.16 1.95
C CYS A 113 -12.38 -5.67 2.38
N GLU A 114 -12.65 -5.80 3.68
CA GLU A 114 -13.97 -6.18 4.20
C GLU A 114 -15.04 -5.15 3.83
N LEU A 115 -14.74 -3.87 4.05
CA LEU A 115 -15.62 -2.77 3.63
C LEU A 115 -15.91 -2.81 2.13
N TRP A 116 -14.90 -3.09 1.31
CA TRP A 116 -15.09 -3.24 -0.13
C TRP A 116 -15.87 -4.50 -0.51
N LEU A 117 -15.70 -5.62 0.19
CA LEU A 117 -16.43 -6.86 -0.06
C LEU A 117 -17.96 -6.70 0.07
N HIS A 118 -18.42 -5.80 0.94
CA HIS A 118 -19.83 -5.42 1.02
C HIS A 118 -20.35 -4.73 -0.25
N ARG A 119 -19.47 -4.18 -1.08
CA ARG A 119 -19.77 -3.50 -2.35
C ARG A 119 -19.34 -4.30 -3.58
N LEU A 120 -18.84 -5.53 -3.39
CA LEU A 120 -18.45 -6.38 -4.50
C LEU A 120 -19.67 -6.67 -5.39
N PRO A 121 -19.59 -6.45 -6.72
CA PRO A 121 -20.67 -6.81 -7.62
C PRO A 121 -21.08 -8.27 -7.44
N ARG A 122 -22.39 -8.55 -7.32
CA ARG A 122 -22.93 -9.90 -7.06
C ARG A 122 -22.50 -10.98 -8.06
N ARG A 123 -22.09 -10.59 -9.27
CA ARG A 123 -21.57 -11.48 -10.32
C ARG A 123 -20.14 -12.00 -10.05
N LEU A 124 -19.43 -11.42 -9.09
CA LEU A 124 -18.07 -11.79 -8.71
C LEU A 124 -18.11 -12.59 -7.42
N SER A 125 -17.27 -13.63 -7.34
CA SER A 125 -17.14 -14.44 -6.12
C SER A 125 -16.34 -13.70 -5.03
N ARG A 126 -16.82 -13.78 -3.79
CA ARG A 126 -16.13 -13.25 -2.60
C ARG A 126 -15.05 -14.20 -2.08
N GLN A 127 -15.24 -15.50 -2.30
CA GLN A 127 -14.44 -16.58 -1.72
C GLN A 127 -12.93 -16.47 -2.02
N PRO A 128 -12.48 -16.08 -3.23
CA PRO A 128 -11.05 -15.85 -3.49
C PRO A 128 -10.44 -14.74 -2.63
N VAL A 129 -11.18 -13.65 -2.40
CA VAL A 129 -10.72 -12.52 -1.59
C VAL A 129 -10.73 -12.87 -0.10
N GLU A 130 -11.75 -13.59 0.36
CA GLU A 130 -11.84 -14.08 1.74
C GLU A 130 -10.69 -15.06 2.06
N SER A 131 -10.36 -15.94 1.11
CA SER A 131 -9.20 -16.85 1.21
C SER A 131 -7.88 -16.09 1.29
N TRP A 132 -7.74 -15.02 0.49
CA TRP A 132 -6.56 -14.16 0.53
C TRP A 132 -6.45 -13.38 1.85
N LEU A 133 -7.57 -12.86 2.37
CA LEU A 133 -7.62 -12.18 3.67
C LEU A 133 -7.28 -13.11 4.84
N ALA A 134 -7.71 -14.37 4.78
CA ALA A 134 -7.34 -15.36 5.78
C ALA A 134 -5.82 -15.54 5.85
N ARG A 135 -5.15 -15.67 4.69
CA ARG A 135 -3.67 -15.74 4.62
C ARG A 135 -2.99 -14.48 5.14
N LEU A 136 -3.47 -13.31 4.72
CA LEU A 136 -2.94 -12.02 5.17
C LEU A 136 -2.95 -11.90 6.71
N ARG A 137 -4.00 -12.39 7.36
CA ARG A 137 -4.15 -12.36 8.83
C ARG A 137 -3.24 -13.35 9.54
N THR A 138 -3.03 -14.53 8.97
CA THR A 138 -2.11 -15.53 9.54
C THR A 138 -0.64 -15.11 9.44
N SER A 139 -0.27 -14.34 8.42
CA SER A 139 1.11 -13.85 8.22
C SER A 139 1.60 -12.81 9.24
N VAL A 140 0.77 -12.47 10.23
CA VAL A 140 0.98 -11.39 11.19
C VAL A 140 1.12 -11.91 12.64
N LEU A 141 0.77 -13.19 12.86
CA LEU A 141 0.93 -13.91 14.13
C LEU A 141 2.36 -14.41 14.26
#